data_AF-A0A6P2FU25-F1
#
_entry.id   AF-A0A6P2FU25-F1
#
_cell.length_a   1.000
_cell.length_b   1.000
_cell.length_c   1.000
_cell.angle_alpha   90.00
_cell.angle_beta   90.00
_cell.angle_gamma   90.00
#
_symmetry.space_group_name_H-M   'P 1'
#
loop_
_entity.id
_entity.type
_entity.pdbx_description
1 polymer ?
#
loop_
_entity_poly.entity_id
_entity_poly.type
_entity_poly.pdbx_seq_one_letter_code
_entity_poly.pdbx_strand_id
1 'polypeptide(L)'
;MAANALVQTRIDAEVKERATAVLDNIGLTVSDVMRIVLTRVAKEGALPAGFTVDAAAHDAWFRAKVQEALDDPRPAIPHEKVNAHFAKRRAAALLKAGEGKA
;
A
#
# COMPACT_ATOMS: atom_id res chain seq x y z
N MET A 1 -27.72 -2.48 8.72
CA MET A 1 -27.62 -3.06 10.09
C MET A 1 -26.57 -2.26 10.85
N ALA A 2 -26.76 -2.03 12.15
CA ALA A 2 -25.73 -1.40 12.98
C ALA A 2 -24.51 -2.33 13.11
N ALA A 3 -23.30 -1.77 13.05
CA ALA A 3 -22.06 -2.53 13.20
C ALA A 3 -21.84 -2.88 14.67
N ASN A 4 -22.27 -4.08 15.07
CA ASN A 4 -22.26 -4.52 16.47
C ASN A 4 -21.21 -5.61 16.77
N ALA A 5 -20.41 -6.00 15.78
CA ALA A 5 -19.36 -7.00 15.95
C ALA A 5 -18.20 -6.39 16.76
N LEU A 6 -17.78 -7.09 17.81
CA LEU A 6 -16.69 -6.67 18.70
C LEU A 6 -15.41 -7.42 18.37
N VAL A 7 -14.29 -6.68 18.36
CA VAL A 7 -12.94 -7.23 18.24
C VAL A 7 -12.25 -7.07 19.58
N GLN A 8 -11.87 -8.19 20.20
CA GLN A 8 -11.12 -8.22 21.46
C GLN A 8 -9.74 -8.82 21.22
N THR A 9 -8.70 -8.17 21.74
CA THR A 9 -7.31 -8.61 21.59
C THR A 9 -6.57 -8.32 22.89
N ARG A 10 -5.73 -9.27 23.31
CA ARG A 10 -4.89 -9.10 24.50
C ARG A 10 -3.65 -8.28 24.14
N ILE A 11 -3.33 -7.30 24.97
CA ILE A 11 -2.15 -6.45 24.83
C ILE A 11 -1.67 -6.07 26.22
N ASP A 12 -0.37 -5.80 26.34
CA ASP A 12 0.21 -5.24 27.55
C ASP A 12 -0.43 -3.87 27.90
N ALA A 13 -0.64 -3.63 29.19
CA ALA A 13 -1.34 -2.43 29.67
C ALA A 13 -0.54 -1.14 29.37
N GLU A 14 0.78 -1.17 29.52
CA GLU A 14 1.65 -0.02 29.24
C GLU A 14 1.65 0.31 27.74
N VAL A 15 1.64 -0.73 26.89
CA VAL A 15 1.53 -0.54 25.43
C VAL A 15 0.19 0.09 25.06
N LYS A 16 -0.91 -0.35 25.66
CA LYS A 16 -2.24 0.23 25.43
C LYS A 16 -2.28 1.72 25.81
N GLU A 17 -1.76 2.08 26.97
CA GLU A 17 -1.74 3.47 27.45
C GLU A 17 -0.92 4.36 26.52
N ARG A 18 0.33 3.95 26.20
CA ARG A 18 1.19 4.72 25.29
C ARG A 18 0.57 4.87 23.90
N ALA A 19 -0.01 3.81 23.36
CA ALA A 19 -0.68 3.87 22.06
C ALA A 19 -1.89 4.82 22.08
N THR A 20 -2.69 4.79 23.15
CA THR A 20 -3.82 5.71 23.31
C THR A 20 -3.35 7.16 23.30
N ALA A 21 -2.33 7.50 24.10
CA ALA A 21 -1.80 8.86 24.17
C ALA A 21 -1.24 9.36 22.81
N VAL A 22 -0.55 8.50 22.06
CA VAL A 22 -0.02 8.85 20.73
C VAL A 22 -1.13 9.11 19.72
N LEU A 23 -2.18 8.27 19.75
CA LEU A 23 -3.30 8.39 18.81
C LEU A 23 -4.19 9.60 19.13
N ASP A 24 -4.38 9.93 20.41
CA ASP A 24 -5.13 11.11 20.83
C ASP A 24 -4.48 12.41 20.33
N ASN A 25 -3.14 12.48 20.26
CA ASN A 25 -2.42 13.64 19.72
C ASN A 25 -2.73 13.92 18.24
N ILE A 26 -3.20 12.92 17.50
CA ILE A 26 -3.62 13.04 16.10
C ILE A 26 -5.15 12.93 15.92
N GLY A 27 -5.90 12.99 17.02
CA GLY A 27 -7.37 12.99 17.01
C GLY A 27 -8.01 11.64 16.64
N LEU A 28 -7.32 10.53 16.89
CA LEU A 28 -7.82 9.18 16.60
C LEU A 28 -7.91 8.35 17.88
N THR A 29 -8.95 7.52 17.98
CA THR A 29 -9.00 6.49 19.03
C THR A 29 -8.41 5.17 18.53
N VAL A 30 -8.04 4.29 19.46
CA VAL A 30 -7.62 2.90 19.12
C VAL A 30 -8.69 2.19 18.28
N SER A 31 -9.98 2.44 18.58
CA SER A 31 -11.10 1.87 17.84
C SER A 31 -11.19 2.41 16.40
N ASP A 32 -10.85 3.68 16.16
CA ASP A 32 -10.82 4.25 14.81
C ASP A 32 -9.74 3.60 13.96
N VAL A 33 -8.53 3.48 14.52
CA VAL A 33 -7.40 2.83 13.86
C VAL A 33 -7.73 1.38 13.53
N MET A 34 -8.27 0.61 14.48
CA MET A 34 -8.64 -0.78 14.24
C MET A 34 -9.74 -0.92 13.19
N ARG A 35 -10.76 -0.05 13.16
CA ARG A 35 -11.77 -0.03 12.10
C ARG A 35 -11.16 0.24 10.73
N ILE A 36 -10.26 1.21 10.63
CA ILE A 36 -9.58 1.57 9.37
C ILE A 36 -8.77 0.37 8.86
N VAL A 37 -7.92 -0.21 9.72
CA VAL A 37 -7.03 -1.33 9.35
C VAL A 37 -7.85 -2.54 8.92
N LEU A 38 -8.84 -2.97 9.72
CA LEU A 38 -9.66 -4.15 9.39
C LEU A 38 -10.52 -3.96 8.14
N THR A 39 -11.06 -2.74 7.93
CA THR A 39 -11.79 -2.42 6.71
C THR A 39 -10.88 -2.48 5.48
N ARG A 40 -9.64 -2.00 5.61
CA ARG A 40 -8.66 -2.01 4.54
C ARG A 40 -8.22 -3.43 4.20
N VAL A 41 -7.94 -4.26 5.20
CA VAL A 41 -7.64 -5.68 5.02
C VAL A 41 -8.79 -6.40 4.31
N ALA A 42 -10.03 -6.17 4.73
CA ALA A 42 -11.19 -6.80 4.11
C ALA A 42 -11.40 -6.38 2.64
N LYS A 43 -11.04 -5.14 2.27
CA LYS A 43 -11.20 -4.62 0.91
C LYS A 43 -10.02 -4.95 -0.01
N GLU A 44 -8.81 -4.89 0.52
CA GLU A 44 -7.57 -4.99 -0.26
C GLU A 44 -6.95 -6.40 -0.22
N GLY A 45 -7.40 -7.26 0.69
CA GLY A 45 -6.89 -8.63 0.83
C GLY A 45 -5.48 -8.74 1.42
N ALA A 46 -4.93 -7.62 1.91
CA ALA A 46 -3.59 -7.55 2.48
C ALA A 46 -3.54 -6.54 3.64
N LEU A 47 -2.52 -6.65 4.50
CA LEU A 47 -2.25 -5.65 5.53
C LEU A 47 -1.83 -4.32 4.88
N PRO A 48 -2.16 -3.17 5.51
CA PRO A 48 -1.73 -1.87 5.00
C PRO A 48 -0.20 -1.80 4.87
N ALA A 49 0.27 -1.09 3.84
CA ALA A 49 1.69 -0.84 3.65
C ALA A 49 2.32 -0.24 4.92
N GLY A 50 3.47 -0.76 5.33
CA GLY A 50 4.18 -0.37 6.56
C GLY A 50 3.92 -1.26 7.78
N PHE A 51 2.92 -2.16 7.76
CA PHE A 51 2.72 -3.15 8.84
C PHE A 51 3.57 -4.42 8.68
N THR A 52 3.93 -4.77 7.45
CA THR A 52 4.64 -6.03 7.12
C THR A 52 5.97 -5.82 6.41
N VAL A 53 6.19 -4.63 5.86
CA VAL A 53 7.41 -4.29 5.16
C VAL A 53 8.29 -3.55 6.14
N ASP A 54 9.43 -4.15 6.50
CA ASP A 54 10.48 -3.44 7.20
C ASP A 54 10.89 -2.23 6.35
N ALA A 55 10.71 -1.03 6.91
CA ALA A 55 11.02 0.21 6.21
C ALA A 55 12.49 0.24 5.78
N ALA A 56 13.40 -0.35 6.57
CA ALA A 56 14.80 -0.44 6.21
C ALA A 56 15.02 -1.38 5.00
N ALA A 57 14.35 -2.52 4.95
CA ALA A 57 14.37 -3.42 3.81
C ALA A 57 13.80 -2.77 2.53
N HIS A 58 12.69 -2.02 2.65
CA HIS A 58 12.13 -1.27 1.53
C HIS A 58 13.10 -0.22 1.00
N ASP A 59 13.68 0.58 1.88
CA ASP A 59 14.60 1.64 1.51
C ASP A 59 15.89 1.09 0.89
N ALA A 60 16.42 -0.01 1.42
CA ALA A 60 17.56 -0.71 0.85
C ALA A 60 17.27 -1.21 -0.57
N TRP A 61 16.12 -1.85 -0.78
CA TRP A 61 15.67 -2.29 -2.10
C TRP A 61 15.49 -1.12 -3.07
N PHE A 62 14.85 -0.03 -2.62
CA PHE A 62 14.61 1.15 -3.44
C PHE A 62 15.93 1.81 -3.88
N ARG A 63 16.87 1.99 -2.96
CA ARG A 63 18.20 2.53 -3.27
C ARG A 63 18.96 1.64 -4.25
N ALA A 64 18.90 0.32 -4.08
CA ALA A 64 19.52 -0.61 -5.01
C ALA A 64 18.93 -0.48 -6.43
N LYS A 65 17.61 -0.34 -6.55
CA LYS A 65 16.93 -0.13 -7.85
C LYS A 65 17.25 1.22 -8.49
N VAL A 66 17.41 2.27 -7.69
CA VAL A 66 17.86 3.57 -8.18
C VAL A 66 19.30 3.48 -8.70
N GLN A 67 20.20 2.83 -7.97
CA GLN A 67 21.58 2.66 -8.40
C GLN A 67 21.68 1.84 -9.69
N GLU A 68 20.93 0.73 -9.79
CA GLU A 68 20.84 -0.08 -11.01
C GLU A 68 20.41 0.76 -12.23
N ALA A 69 19.48 1.69 -12.05
CA ALA A 69 19.03 2.57 -13.13
C ALA A 69 20.05 3.66 -13.48
N LEU A 70 20.83 4.14 -12.50
CA LEU A 70 21.91 5.10 -12.74
C LEU A 70 23.11 4.45 -13.45
N ASP A 71 23.40 3.20 -13.13
CA ASP A 71 24.49 2.42 -13.71
C ASP A 71 24.16 1.86 -15.11
N ASP A 72 22.89 1.95 -15.53
CA ASP A 72 22.44 1.44 -16.82
C ASP A 72 23.06 2.22 -17.99
N PRO A 73 23.89 1.58 -18.84
CA PRO A 73 24.58 2.26 -19.93
C PRO A 73 23.66 2.57 -21.13
N ARG A 74 22.39 2.15 -21.09
CA ARG A 74 21.45 2.34 -22.20
C ARG A 74 21.08 3.83 -22.33
N PRO A 75 20.91 4.33 -23.56
CA PRO A 75 20.51 5.71 -23.77
C PRO A 75 19.10 5.97 -23.25
N ALA A 76 18.88 7.16 -22.70
CA ALA A 76 17.57 7.60 -22.25
C ALA A 76 16.54 7.56 -23.41
N ILE A 77 15.32 7.13 -23.09
CA ILE A 77 14.23 7.07 -24.06
C ILE A 77 13.47 8.39 -24.04
N PRO A 78 13.25 9.06 -25.18
CA PRO A 78 12.41 10.26 -25.26
C PRO A 78 11.00 10.01 -24.73
N HIS A 79 10.47 10.98 -23.98
CA HIS A 79 9.15 10.92 -23.34
C HIS A 79 8.03 10.50 -24.33
N GLU A 80 8.03 11.07 -25.54
CA GLU A 80 7.05 10.76 -26.58
C GLU A 80 7.03 9.27 -26.99
N LYS A 81 8.21 8.64 -27.07
CA LYS A 81 8.32 7.22 -27.41
C LYS A 81 7.75 6.35 -26.29
N VAL A 82 8.00 6.72 -25.03
CA VAL A 82 7.45 6.04 -23.85
C VAL A 82 5.92 6.17 -23.84
N ASN A 83 5.39 7.37 -24.06
CA ASN A 83 3.94 7.62 -24.11
C ASN A 83 3.25 6.78 -25.19
N ALA A 84 3.77 6.78 -26.41
CA ALA A 84 3.23 5.98 -27.51
C ALA A 84 3.25 4.48 -27.19
N HIS A 85 4.35 3.98 -26.60
CA HIS A 85 4.48 2.59 -26.19
C HIS A 85 3.43 2.19 -25.15
N PHE A 86 3.28 2.97 -24.08
CA PHE A 86 2.31 2.68 -23.03
C PHE A 86 0.86 2.90 -23.47
N ALA A 87 0.58 3.85 -24.37
CA ALA A 87 -0.75 4.01 -24.98
C ALA A 87 -1.18 2.74 -25.73
N LYS A 88 -0.28 2.16 -26.53
CA LYS A 88 -0.52 0.88 -27.22
C LYS A 88 -0.78 -0.25 -26.23
N ARG A 89 0.01 -0.36 -25.15
CA ARG A 89 -0.17 -1.39 -24.11
C ARG A 89 -1.51 -1.27 -23.39
N ARG A 90 -1.93 -0.04 -23.04
CA ARG A 90 -3.23 0.20 -22.41
C ARG A 90 -4.39 -0.16 -23.34
N ALA A 91 -4.34 0.24 -24.62
CA ALA A 91 -5.36 -0.13 -25.60
C ALA A 91 -5.50 -1.65 -25.74
N ALA A 92 -4.39 -2.37 -25.82
CA ALA A 92 -4.40 -3.84 -25.87
C ALA A 92 -4.94 -4.49 -24.59
N ALA A 93 -4.62 -3.95 -23.41
CA ALA A 93 -5.16 -4.43 -22.14
C ALA A 93 -6.68 -4.24 -22.03
N LEU A 94 -7.20 -3.12 -22.54
CA LEU A 94 -8.63 -2.84 -22.58
C LEU A 94 -9.40 -3.79 -23.49
N LEU A 95 -8.85 -4.13 -24.66
CA LEU A 95 -9.45 -5.13 -25.56
C LEU A 95 -9.55 -6.50 -24.86
N LYS A 96 -8.47 -6.97 -24.22
CA LYS A 96 -8.48 -8.23 -23.47
C LYS A 96 -9.45 -8.24 -22.28
N ALA A 97 -9.61 -7.11 -21.59
CA ALA A 97 -10.55 -6.99 -20.48
C ALA A 97 -12.02 -7.02 -20.94
N GLY A 98 -12.29 -6.65 -22.20
CA GLY A 98 -13.61 -6.78 -22.83
C GLY A 98 -13.92 -8.21 -23.27
N GLU A 99 -12.92 -8.95 -23.76
CA GLU A 99 -13.07 -10.35 -24.19
C GLU A 99 -13.32 -11.32 -23.02
N GLY A 100 -12.81 -11.02 -21.82
CA GLY A 100 -13.05 -11.82 -20.60
C GLY A 100 -14.40 -11.57 -19.91
N LYS A 101 -15.27 -10.73 -20.50
CA LYS A 101 -16.63 -10.45 -19.99
C LYS A 101 -17.75 -10.99 -20.90
N ALA A 102 -17.40 -11.76 -21.94
CA ALA A 102 -18.33 -12.44 -22.83
C ALA A 102 -18.48 -13.92 -22.48
#